data_AF-A0A954HFN5-F1
#
_entry.id   AF-A0A954HFN5-F1
#
_cell.length_a   1.000
_cell.length_b   1.000
_cell.length_c   1.000
_cell.angle_alpha   90.00
_cell.angle_beta   90.00
_cell.angle_gamma   90.00
#
_symmetry.space_group_name_H-M   'P 1'
#
loop_
_entity.id
_entity.type
_entity.pdbx_description
1 polymer ?
#
loop_
_entity_poly.entity_id
_entity_poly.type
_entity_poly.pdbx_seq_one_letter_code
_entity_poly.pdbx_strand_id
1 'polypeptide(L)'
;MGVVLLILALVCALASFVCAIIILIAAFKEGVAQGLLCLCIPFYVLYFAVAKFQHEKKGLIIAGWIGGAIIANVLSAMAGALAGP
;
A
#
# COMPACT_ATOMS: atom_id res chain seq x y z
N MET A 1 4.86 -5.05 24.79
CA MET A 1 5.50 -5.19 23.45
C MET A 1 4.47 -5.27 22.31
N GLY A 2 3.41 -6.09 22.42
CA GLY A 2 2.39 -6.22 21.36
C GLY A 2 1.74 -4.89 20.91
N VAL A 3 1.35 -4.01 21.86
CA VAL A 3 0.72 -2.72 21.53
C VAL A 3 1.64 -1.81 20.71
N VAL A 4 2.94 -1.77 21.00
CA VAL A 4 3.91 -0.96 20.23
C VAL A 4 4.01 -1.47 18.79
N LEU A 5 4.04 -2.79 18.60
CA LEU A 5 4.06 -3.41 17.27
C LEU A 5 2.76 -3.14 16.50
N LEU A 6 1.60 -3.12 17.17
CA LEU A 6 0.32 -2.76 16.55
C LEU A 6 0.27 -1.29 16.13
N ILE A 7 0.79 -0.37 16.95
CA ILE A 7 0.90 1.05 16.57
C ILE A 7 1.81 1.19 15.36
N LEU A 8 2.95 0.51 15.35
CA LEU A 8 3.89 0.56 14.23
C LEU A 8 3.27 -0.06 12.95
N ALA A 9 2.56 -1.17 13.09
CA ALA A 9 1.80 -1.78 12.00
C ALA A 9 0.75 -0.82 11.44
N LEU A 10 0.02 -0.10 12.31
CA LEU A 10 -0.96 0.90 11.90
C LEU A 10 -0.32 2.05 11.13
N VAL A 11 0.82 2.57 11.59
CA VAL A 11 1.55 3.64 10.87
C VAL A 11 2.01 3.15 9.49
N CYS A 12 2.55 1.94 9.40
CA CYS A 12 2.95 1.35 8.12
C CYS A 12 1.75 1.09 7.19
N ALA A 13 0.62 0.65 7.74
CA ALA A 13 -0.62 0.44 6.98
C ALA A 13 -1.18 1.77 6.45
N LEU A 14 -1.18 2.83 7.28
CA LEU A 14 -1.61 4.16 6.86
C LEU A 14 -0.69 4.72 5.77
N ALA A 15 0.62 4.61 5.92
CA ALA A 15 1.58 5.03 4.90
C ALA A 15 1.36 4.28 3.58
N SER A 16 1.13 2.97 3.65
CA SER A 16 0.80 2.14 2.50
C SER A 16 -0.49 2.57 1.81
N PHE A 17 -1.53 2.84 2.61
CA PHE A 17 -2.83 3.29 2.12
C PHE A 17 -2.75 4.65 1.42
N VAL A 18 -2.01 5.60 2.00
CA VAL A 18 -1.77 6.92 1.36
C VAL A 18 -1.04 6.75 0.03
N CYS A 19 -0.02 5.89 -0.03
CA CYS A 19 0.69 5.61 -1.29
C CYS A 19 -0.24 4.96 -2.34
N ALA A 20 -1.11 4.05 -1.92
CA ALA A 20 -2.12 3.44 -2.79
C ALA A 20 -3.08 4.48 -3.37
N ILE A 21 -3.56 5.42 -2.55
CA ILE A 21 -4.43 6.51 -2.98
C ILE A 21 -3.72 7.40 -4.02
N ILE A 22 -2.44 7.73 -3.82
CA ILE A 22 -1.68 8.54 -4.78
C ILE A 22 -1.61 7.87 -6.16
N ILE A 23 -1.35 6.56 -6.19
CA ILE A 23 -1.34 5.77 -7.44
C ILE A 23 -2.73 5.76 -8.07
N LEU A 24 -3.78 5.57 -7.27
CA LEU A 24 -5.16 5.52 -7.75
C LEU A 24 -5.62 6.87 -8.32
N ILE A 25 -5.30 7.99 -7.66
CA ILE A 25 -5.56 9.34 -8.18
C ILE A 25 -4.88 9.53 -9.53
N ALA A 26 -3.62 9.10 -9.67
CA ALA A 26 -2.93 9.16 -10.95
C ALA A 26 -3.61 8.29 -12.03
N ALA A 27 -4.15 7.12 -11.67
CA ALA A 27 -4.93 6.29 -12.59
C ALA A 27 -6.22 6.97 -13.05
N PHE A 28 -6.96 7.61 -12.14
CA PHE A 28 -8.16 8.37 -12.49
C PHE A 28 -7.84 9.61 -13.33
N LYS A 29 -6.65 10.20 -13.18
CA LYS A 29 -6.20 11.32 -14.03
C LYS A 29 -5.90 10.90 -15.47
N GLU A 30 -5.47 9.66 -15.72
CA GLU A 30 -5.34 9.13 -17.09
C GLU A 30 -6.70 8.75 -17.69
N GLY A 31 -7.64 8.30 -16.86
CA GLY A 31 -9.02 8.09 -17.28
C GLY A 31 -9.86 7.33 -16.25
N VAL A 32 -11.17 7.54 -16.28
CA VAL A 32 -12.12 6.91 -15.33
C VAL A 32 -12.07 5.38 -15.41
N ALA A 33 -11.99 4.83 -16.63
CA ALA A 33 -11.89 3.38 -16.84
C ALA A 33 -10.61 2.79 -16.23
N GLN A 34 -9.47 3.48 -16.36
CA GLN A 34 -8.21 3.02 -15.75
C GLN A 34 -8.25 3.08 -14.23
N GLY A 35 -8.82 4.15 -13.66
CA GLY A 35 -9.04 4.25 -12.22
C GLY A 35 -9.92 3.12 -11.69
N LEU A 36 -11.01 2.81 -12.39
CA LEU A 36 -11.92 1.72 -12.02
C LEU A 36 -11.24 0.34 -12.14
N LEU A 37 -10.47 0.10 -13.20
CA LEU A 37 -9.69 -1.13 -13.37
C LEU A 37 -8.64 -1.28 -12.25
N CYS A 38 -7.97 -0.20 -11.84
CA CYS A 38 -7.05 -0.23 -10.71
C CYS A 38 -7.75 -0.54 -9.39
N LEU A 39 -8.99 -0.08 -9.20
CA LEU A 39 -9.75 -0.32 -7.97
C LEU A 39 -10.31 -1.74 -7.90
N CYS A 40 -10.86 -2.24 -9.00
CA CYS A 40 -11.57 -3.52 -9.05
C CYS A 40 -10.64 -4.71 -9.35
N ILE A 41 -9.52 -4.50 -10.04
CA ILE A 41 -8.61 -5.57 -10.44
C ILE A 41 -7.26 -5.37 -9.72
N PRO A 42 -6.99 -6.15 -8.65
CA PRO A 42 -5.79 -5.96 -7.83
C PRO A 42 -4.48 -6.15 -8.63
N PHE A 43 -4.49 -6.99 -9.67
CA PHE A 43 -3.32 -7.17 -10.54
C PHE A 43 -3.12 -5.99 -11.52
N TYR A 44 -4.20 -5.30 -11.90
CA TYR A 44 -4.12 -4.18 -12.84
C TYR A 44 -3.46 -2.96 -12.18
N VAL A 45 -3.75 -2.70 -10.91
CA VAL A 45 -3.09 -1.60 -10.18
C VAL A 45 -1.59 -1.81 -10.03
N LEU A 46 -1.11 -3.06 -9.93
CA LEU A 46 0.32 -3.38 -9.95
C LEU A 46 0.94 -3.06 -11.31
N TYR A 47 0.29 -3.50 -12.40
CA TYR A 47 0.70 -3.14 -13.76
C TYR A 47 0.75 -1.63 -13.95
N PHE A 48 -0.31 -0.92 -13.52
CA PHE A 48 -0.37 0.54 -13.63
C PHE A 48 0.75 1.22 -12.83
N ALA A 49 0.95 0.81 -11.58
CA ALA A 49 1.99 1.36 -10.71
C ALA A 49 3.40 1.17 -11.29
N VAL A 50 3.70 0.03 -11.92
CA VAL A 50 5.04 -0.24 -12.44
C VAL A 50 5.22 0.28 -13.87
N ALA A 51 4.23 0.14 -14.75
CA ALA A 51 4.38 0.46 -16.18
C ALA A 51 3.95 1.89 -16.54
N LYS A 52 2.87 2.41 -15.93
CA LYS A 52 2.24 3.67 -16.34
C LYS A 52 2.40 4.83 -15.37
N PHE A 53 2.61 4.57 -14.09
CA PHE A 53 2.75 5.63 -13.11
C PHE A 53 4.05 6.42 -13.34
N GLN A 54 3.90 7.66 -13.83
CA GLN A 54 4.98 8.60 -14.10
C GLN A 54 5.03 9.64 -12.98
N HIS A 55 5.90 9.43 -12.00
CA HIS A 55 6.09 10.36 -10.87
C HIS A 55 7.57 10.39 -10.49
N GLU A 56 8.10 11.57 -10.13
CA GLU A 56 9.50 11.74 -9.71
C GLU A 56 9.91 10.79 -8.56
N LYS A 57 8.98 10.53 -7.63
CA LYS A 57 9.18 9.66 -6.47
C LYS A 57 8.51 8.30 -6.63
N LYS A 58 8.31 7.83 -7.88
CA LYS A 58 7.63 6.56 -8.21
C LYS A 58 8.13 5.40 -7.36
N GLY A 59 9.44 5.20 -7.31
CA GLY A 59 10.04 4.09 -6.54
C GLY A 59 9.68 4.14 -5.06
N LEU A 60 9.69 5.33 -4.47
CA LEU A 60 9.38 5.54 -3.05
C LEU A 60 7.89 5.31 -2.77
N ILE A 61 7.00 5.74 -3.67
CA ILE A 61 5.55 5.53 -3.53
C ILE A 61 5.19 4.04 -3.67
N ILE A 62 5.79 3.34 -4.64
CA ILE A 62 5.57 1.89 -4.81
C ILE A 62 6.14 1.12 -3.61
N ALA A 63 7.33 1.47 -3.15
CA ALA A 63 7.93 0.86 -1.96
C ALA A 63 7.11 1.17 -0.70
N GLY A 64 6.58 2.38 -0.54
CA GLY A 64 5.70 2.75 0.56
C GLY A 64 4.38 1.98 0.52
N TRP A 65 3.79 1.79 -0.66
CA TRP A 65 2.58 1.01 -0.82
C TRP A 65 2.82 -0.48 -0.53
N ILE A 66 3.65 -1.16 -1.31
CA ILE A 66 3.85 -2.61 -1.20
C ILE A 66 4.65 -2.94 0.05
N GLY A 67 5.77 -2.26 0.27
CA GLY A 67 6.62 -2.48 1.44
C GLY A 67 5.89 -2.12 2.74
N GLY A 68 5.16 -1.00 2.78
CA GLY A 68 4.36 -0.63 3.95
C GLY A 68 3.27 -1.66 4.26
N ALA A 69 2.62 -2.22 3.24
CA ALA A 69 1.61 -3.28 3.43
C ALA A 69 2.23 -4.57 3.97
N ILE A 70 3.36 -5.01 3.41
CA ILE A 70 4.06 -6.22 3.86
C ILE A 70 4.54 -6.04 5.30
N ILE A 71 5.22 -4.92 5.60
CA ILE A 71 5.73 -4.63 6.95
C ILE A 71 4.58 -4.55 7.94
N ALA A 72 3.46 -3.91 7.61
CA ALA A 72 2.30 -3.85 8.49
C ALA A 72 1.73 -5.24 8.81
N ASN A 73 1.63 -6.13 7.81
CA ASN A 73 1.15 -7.50 8.00
C ASN A 73 2.12 -8.31 8.87
N VAL A 74 3.43 -8.21 8.63
CA VAL A 74 4.46 -8.89 9.43
C VAL A 74 4.42 -8.39 10.87
N LEU A 75 4.36 -7.08 11.10
CA LEU A 75 4.27 -6.50 12.44
C LEU A 75 2.98 -6.92 13.17
N SER A 76 1.86 -6.99 12.46
CA SER A 76 0.58 -7.43 13.01
C SER A 76 0.61 -8.92 13.38
N ALA A 77 1.19 -9.76 12.53
CA ALA A 77 1.38 -11.18 12.80
C ALA A 77 2.33 -11.42 13.99
N MET A 78 3.44 -10.67 14.07
CA MET A 78 4.35 -10.71 15.20
C MET A 78 3.68 -10.23 16.49
N ALA A 79 2.88 -9.16 16.42
CA ALA A 79 2.13 -8.67 17.57
C ALA A 79 1.15 -9.71 18.09
N GLY A 80 0.45 -10.42 17.19
CA GLY A 80 -0.45 -11.53 17.54
C GLY A 80 0.29 -12.74 18.12
N ALA A 81 1.44 -13.11 17.55
CA ALA A 81 2.27 -14.21 18.06
C ALA A 81 2.84 -13.90 19.46
N LEU A 82 3.21 -12.64 19.71
CA LEU A 82 3.67 -12.15 21.02
C LEU A 82 2.52 -11.84 21.99
N ALA A 83 1.27 -11.92 21.51
CA ALA A 83 0.04 -11.78 22.27
C ALA A 83 -0.76 -13.09 22.35
N GLY A 84 -0.15 -14.24 22.01
CA GLY A 84 -0.74 -15.57 22.20
C GLY A 84 -1.22 -15.79 23.66
N PRO A 85 -2.12 -16.76 23.89
CA PRO A 85 -3.03 -16.81 25.05
C PRO A 85 -2.40 -16.46 26.39
#